data_AF-A0A554VKE7-F1
#
_entry.id   AF-A0A554VKE7-F1
#
_cell.length_a   1.000
_cell.length_b   1.000
_cell.length_c   1.000
_cell.angle_alpha   90.00
_cell.angle_beta   90.00
_cell.angle_gamma   90.00
#
_symmetry.space_group_name_H-M   'P 1'
#
loop_
_entity.id
_entity.type
_entity.pdbx_description
1 polymer ?
#
loop_
_entity_poly.entity_id
_entity_poly.type
_entity_poly.pdbx_seq_one_letter_code
_entity_poly.pdbx_strand_id
1 'polypeptide(L)' 'MKKILNLTGVQKLSKEQQQEIKGAIRNYGCCNSQQCRVKLAGGAFGCEYSLCIDGFCQYLY' A
#
# COMPACT_ATOMS: atom_id res chain seq x y z
N MET A 1 5.46 -18.63 7.68
CA MET A 1 4.95 -18.92 6.32
C MET A 1 5.69 -20.13 5.77
N LYS A 2 4.97 -21.21 5.45
CA LYS A 2 5.56 -22.40 4.81
C LYS A 2 6.02 -22.01 3.39
N LYS A 3 7.30 -22.20 3.06
CA LYS A 3 7.84 -21.93 1.73
C LYS A 3 7.40 -23.07 0.80
N ILE A 4 6.49 -22.80 -0.13
CA ILE A 4 6.21 -23.73 -1.24
C ILE A 4 7.46 -23.69 -2.12
N LEU A 5 8.28 -24.74 -2.01
CA LEU A 5 9.54 -24.88 -2.74
C LEU A 5 9.24 -25.11 -4.23
N ASN A 6 9.88 -24.30 -5.08
CA ASN A 6 10.01 -24.48 -6.54
C ASN A 6 8.77 -24.26 -7.41
N LEU A 7 8.02 -23.16 -7.20
CA LEU A 7 7.18 -22.62 -8.27
C LEU A 7 8.06 -21.97 -9.34
N THR A 8 8.24 -22.66 -10.47
CA THR A 8 8.87 -22.08 -11.67
C THR A 8 7.90 -21.09 -12.33
N GLY A 9 8.40 -19.92 -12.74
CA GLY A 9 7.58 -18.85 -13.34
C GLY A 9 6.94 -17.87 -12.37
N VAL A 10 7.12 -18.05 -11.04
CA VAL A 10 6.64 -17.08 -10.04
C VAL A 10 7.82 -16.22 -9.58
N GLN A 11 7.81 -14.94 -9.95
CA GLN A 11 8.79 -13.97 -9.44
C GLN A 11 8.34 -13.46 -8.06
N LYS A 12 9.16 -13.72 -7.04
CA LYS A 12 8.91 -13.17 -5.70
C LYS A 12 9.27 -11.69 -5.70
N LEU A 13 8.25 -10.83 -5.57
CA LEU A 13 8.44 -9.39 -5.41
C LEU A 13 9.11 -9.06 -4.07
N SER A 14 9.99 -8.06 -4.07
CA SER A 14 10.53 -7.48 -2.84
C SER A 14 9.42 -6.84 -2.00
N LYS A 15 9.67 -6.59 -0.71
CA LYS A 15 8.66 -5.93 0.14
C LYS A 15 8.31 -4.53 -0.36
N GLU A 16 9.28 -3.81 -0.89
CA GLU A 16 9.10 -2.47 -1.48
C GLU A 16 8.24 -2.56 -2.74
N GLN A 17 8.53 -3.51 -3.62
CA GLN A 17 7.71 -3.77 -4.80
C GLN A 17 6.29 -4.17 -4.43
N GLN A 18 6.10 -4.95 -3.36
CA GLN A 18 4.78 -5.32 -2.86
C GLN A 18 3.98 -4.12 -2.35
N GLN A 19 4.64 -3.13 -1.76
CA GLN A 19 3.99 -1.88 -1.34
C GLN A 19 3.56 -1.06 -2.56
N GLU A 20 4.29 -1.14 -3.68
CA GLU A 20 3.93 -0.48 -4.93
C GLU A 20 2.71 -1.08 -5.65
N ILE A 21 2.29 -2.29 -5.29
CA ILE A 21 1.12 -2.94 -5.88
C ILE A 21 -0.17 -2.24 -5.45
N LYS A 22 -1.09 -2.10 -6.40
CA LYS A 22 -2.47 -1.64 -6.13
C LYS A 22 -3.16 -2.55 -5.11
N GLY A 23 -3.87 -1.96 -4.15
CA GLY A 23 -4.50 -2.67 -3.05
C GLY A 23 -3.58 -2.97 -1.87
N ALA A 24 -2.29 -2.62 -1.95
CA ALA A 24 -1.38 -2.75 -0.82
C ALA A 24 -1.77 -1.81 0.32
N ILE A 25 -1.76 -2.34 1.53
CA ILE A 25 -1.91 -1.53 2.74
C ILE A 25 -0.58 -0.83 2.98
N ARG A 26 -0.62 0.50 2.92
CA ARG A 26 0.52 1.37 3.14
C ARG A 26 0.35 2.12 4.45
N ASN A 27 1.47 2.34 5.11
CA ASN A 27 1.52 3.05 6.38
C ASN A 27 1.63 4.56 6.15
N TYR A 28 0.80 5.11 5.26
CA TYR A 28 0.81 6.56 5.02
C TYR A 28 0.03 7.35 6.07
N GLY A 29 -0.68 6.66 6.97
CA GLY A 29 -1.55 7.29 7.95
C GLY A 29 -2.85 7.79 7.31
N CYS A 30 -3.86 8.00 8.13
CA CYS A 30 -5.17 8.42 7.66
C CYS A 30 -5.40 9.91 7.93
N CYS A 31 -6.14 10.55 7.03
CA CYS A 31 -6.71 11.86 7.29
C CYS A 31 -8.07 11.72 7.99
N ASN A 32 -8.89 10.75 7.57
CA ASN A 32 -10.13 10.32 8.22
C ASN A 32 -10.49 8.90 7.78
N SER A 33 -11.65 8.38 8.19
CA SER A 33 -12.08 7.01 7.89
C SER A 33 -12.22 6.67 6.40
N GLN A 34 -12.31 7.68 5.52
CA GLN A 34 -12.49 7.52 4.07
C GLN A 34 -11.38 8.19 3.25
N GLN A 35 -10.34 8.68 3.92
CA GLN A 35 -9.26 9.42 3.27
C GLN A 35 -7.90 9.04 3.83
N CYS A 36 -7.00 8.82 2.90
CA CYS A 36 -5.62 8.47 3.17
C CYS A 36 -4.70 9.63 2.95
N ARG A 37 -3.68 9.73 3.80
CA ARG A 37 -2.61 10.68 3.58
C ARG A 37 -1.76 10.17 2.43
N VAL A 38 -1.43 11.05 1.50
CA VAL A 38 -0.72 10.72 0.26
C VAL A 38 0.48 11.64 0.12
N LYS A 39 1.58 11.16 -0.47
CA LYS A 39 2.69 12.04 -0.82
C LYS A 39 2.46 12.62 -2.21
N LEU A 40 2.24 13.93 -2.28
CA LEU A 40 2.06 14.67 -3.53
C LEU A 40 3.41 14.91 -4.21
N ALA A 41 3.36 15.19 -5.53
CA ALA A 41 4.52 15.66 -6.27
C ALA A 41 5.11 16.91 -5.57
N GLY A 42 6.42 16.91 -5.32
CA GLY A 42 7.09 17.97 -4.57
C GLY A 42 7.22 17.73 -3.06
N GLY A 43 6.78 16.58 -2.54
CA GLY A 43 7.04 16.17 -1.16
C GLY A 43 6.04 16.69 -0.12
N ALA A 44 5.02 17.41 -0.55
CA ALA A 44 3.87 17.74 0.29
C ALA A 44 3.03 16.49 0.58
N PHE A 45 2.21 16.55 1.64
CA PHE A 45 1.22 15.51 1.93
C PHE A 45 -0.19 16.03 1.71
N GLY A 46 -1.01 15.27 0.97
CA GLY A 46 -2.42 15.54 0.73
C GLY A 46 -3.31 14.46 1.34
N CYS A 47 -4.62 14.62 1.20
CA CYS A 47 -5.61 13.60 1.56
C CYS A 47 -6.36 13.16 0.29
N GLU A 48 -6.28 11.89 -0.08
CA GLU A 48 -7.06 11.32 -1.19
C GLU A 48 -8.08 10.31 -0.69
N TYR A 49 -9.14 10.14 -1.46
CA TYR A 49 -10.19 9.19 -1.16
C TYR A 49 -9.66 7.76 -1.27
N SER A 50 -9.67 7.04 -0.16
CA SER A 50 -9.13 5.68 -0.06
C SER A 50 -9.57 5.07 1.27
N LEU A 51 -9.52 3.74 1.35
CA LEU A 51 -9.98 3.03 2.53
C LEU A 51 -8.93 3.13 3.64
N CYS A 52 -9.29 3.83 4.72
CA CYS A 52 -8.52 3.84 5.96
C CYS A 52 -9.05 2.75 6.90
N ILE A 53 -8.19 1.81 7.30
CA ILE A 53 -8.51 0.72 8.23
C ILE A 53 -7.46 0.73 9.34
N ASP A 54 -7.88 0.89 10.59
CA ASP A 54 -7.02 0.84 11.78
C ASP A 54 -5.78 1.75 11.72
N GLY A 55 -5.92 2.93 11.10
CA GLY A 55 -4.83 3.89 10.90
C GLY A 55 -3.90 3.59 9.71
N PHE A 56 -4.17 2.50 8.98
CA PHE A 56 -3.48 2.15 7.75
C PHE A 56 -4.32 2.47 6.52
N CYS A 57 -3.64 2.71 5.40
CA CYS A 57 -4.25 3.17 4.19
C CYS A 57 -4.13 2.16 3.07
N GLN A 58 -5.28 1.74 2.54
CA GLN A 58 -5.35 0.82 1.42
C GLN A 58 -5.70 1.58 0.14
N TYR A 59 -4.69 1.82 -0.68
CA TYR A 59 -4.89 2.41 -2.00
C TYR A 59 -5.58 1.42 -2.93
N LEU A 60 -6.79 1.73 -3.34
CA LEU A 60 -7.57 0.89 -4.26
C LEU A 60 -7.34 1.24 -5.75
N TYR A 61 -6.55 2.28 -6.05
CA TYR A 61 -6.30 2.81 -7.39
C TYR A 61 -4.83 2.80 -7.78
#